data_AF-A0A8C5H1S9-F1
#
_entry.id   AF-A0A8C5H1S9-F1
#
_cell.length_a   1.000
_cell.length_b   1.000
_cell.length_c   1.000
_cell.angle_alpha   90.00
_cell.angle_beta   90.00
_cell.angle_gamma   90.00
#
_symmetry.space_group_name_H-M   'P 1'
#
loop_
_entity.id
_entity.type
_entity.pdbx_description
1 polymer ?
#
loop_
_entity_poly.entity_id
_entity_poly.type
_entity_poly.pdbx_seq_one_letter_code
_entity_poly.pdbx_strand_id
1 'polypeptide(L)'
;MSSVEVVLGFLEEAESWRLRSQQFPSKVGGKPAWLSQRGLPSVPGIQCEKCGLPMVFLLQVYAPISGQDRSFHRTLFMFCCRTPECYTQNDSRCVKVFRSQLPRRNEFYPFDPPPEEQPPSSSEEEPMSISGAKLCLVCGCPGNKACSRCHRATYCGKHHQTLHWKHSHKRECGSQDAVIVASTLLLFPESELITEPEEEEKDEAEDEDDVTKESVVASSVTDALAESELEEMAMHETEDTKVFQSFKKKIAAEPQQVVRYSRGGFPLWVSSQHVPSDQDIPACTCGAKRIFEFQVMPQLLNSLCVDSTGASVDWGTLAVYTCSVSCNQEEEYSSEFIWKQDFSSDQHSHTEHTEEEESV
;
A
#
# COMPACT_ATOMS: atom_id res chain seq x y z
N MET A 1 -15.76 -10.45 -21.95
CA MET A 1 -15.94 -10.10 -20.52
C MET A 1 -15.62 -8.63 -20.42
N SER A 2 -16.47 -7.79 -19.82
CA SER A 2 -16.13 -6.38 -19.60
C SER A 2 -14.82 -6.34 -18.82
N SER A 3 -13.78 -5.72 -19.36
CA SER A 3 -12.58 -5.40 -18.60
C SER A 3 -13.01 -4.60 -17.37
N VAL A 4 -12.49 -4.94 -16.20
CA VAL A 4 -12.68 -4.13 -15.01
C VAL A 4 -11.73 -2.95 -15.16
N GLU A 5 -12.25 -1.74 -15.02
CA GLU A 5 -11.44 -0.50 -15.09
C GLU A 5 -10.30 -0.57 -14.07
N VAL A 6 -9.11 -0.16 -14.50
CA VAL A 6 -7.92 -0.07 -13.65
C VAL A 6 -7.66 1.40 -13.40
N VAL A 7 -7.43 1.74 -12.14
CA VAL A 7 -7.10 3.08 -11.71
C VAL A 7 -5.70 3.06 -11.07
N LEU A 8 -4.80 3.88 -11.57
CA LEU A 8 -3.44 4.04 -11.09
C LEU A 8 -3.39 5.08 -9.99
N GLY A 9 -2.51 4.89 -9.01
CA GLY A 9 -2.31 5.80 -7.88
C GLY A 9 -0.92 6.40 -7.87
N PHE A 10 -0.81 7.70 -7.66
CA PHE A 10 0.42 8.50 -7.66
C PHE A 10 0.52 9.33 -6.38
N LEU A 11 1.75 9.71 -6.01
CA LEU A 11 2.00 10.49 -4.80
C LEU A 11 2.13 11.97 -5.12
N GLU A 12 1.37 12.80 -4.40
CA GLU A 12 1.51 14.25 -4.45
C GLU A 12 1.69 14.86 -3.06
N GLU A 13 2.36 16.01 -3.01
CA GLU A 13 2.40 16.82 -1.81
C GLU A 13 1.03 17.45 -1.56
N ALA A 14 0.56 17.37 -0.32
CA ALA A 14 -0.70 17.99 0.09
C ALA A 14 -0.57 18.65 1.44
N GLU A 15 -1.37 19.70 1.64
CA GLU A 15 -1.46 20.38 2.92
C GLU A 15 -2.03 19.43 3.98
N SER A 16 -1.45 19.43 5.18
CA SER A 16 -1.80 18.46 6.23
C SER A 16 -3.27 18.45 6.65
N TRP A 17 -4.04 19.52 6.38
CA TRP A 17 -5.47 19.56 6.68
C TRP A 17 -6.31 18.72 5.70
N ARG A 18 -5.85 18.56 4.44
CA ARG A 18 -6.45 17.67 3.44
C ARG A 18 -6.30 16.20 3.79
N LEU A 19 -5.27 15.86 4.56
CA LEU A 19 -4.92 14.48 4.91
C LEU A 19 -5.54 14.01 6.24
N ARG A 20 -6.58 14.72 6.71
CA ARG A 20 -7.31 14.40 7.95
C ARG A 20 -8.58 13.61 7.69
N SER A 21 -9.05 12.90 8.71
CA SER A 21 -10.24 12.04 8.66
C SER A 21 -11.49 12.70 8.08
N GLN A 22 -11.69 14.01 8.26
CA GLN A 22 -12.84 14.76 7.74
C GLN A 22 -12.87 14.86 6.21
N GLN A 23 -11.71 14.75 5.59
CA GLN A 23 -11.52 14.90 4.15
C GLN A 23 -11.51 13.55 3.42
N PHE A 24 -11.67 12.43 4.15
CA PHE A 24 -11.68 11.07 3.61
C PHE A 24 -10.50 10.76 2.67
N PRO A 25 -9.25 11.03 3.08
CA PRO A 25 -8.12 10.99 2.16
C PRO A 25 -7.76 9.56 1.75
N SER A 26 -7.32 9.44 0.50
CA SER A 26 -6.35 8.42 0.09
C SER A 26 -4.95 8.99 0.31
N LYS A 27 -4.08 8.29 1.04
CA LYS A 27 -2.77 8.83 1.44
C LYS A 27 -1.77 7.75 1.81
N VAL A 28 -0.50 8.11 1.75
CA VAL A 28 0.64 7.33 2.21
C VAL A 28 1.29 8.02 3.41
N GLY A 29 1.74 7.22 4.37
CA GLY A 29 2.51 7.67 5.53
C GLY A 29 1.80 8.62 6.50
N GLY A 30 2.59 9.19 7.40
CA GLY A 30 2.07 9.94 8.54
C GLY A 30 1.26 9.07 9.50
N LYS A 31 0.19 9.65 10.06
CA LYS A 31 -0.75 8.94 10.96
C LYS A 31 -2.00 8.51 10.19
N PRO A 32 -2.64 7.39 10.59
CA PRO A 32 -3.89 6.96 9.97
C PRO A 32 -4.98 8.02 10.19
N ALA A 33 -5.65 8.41 9.12
CA ALA A 33 -6.88 9.20 9.18
C ALA A 33 -8.05 8.24 9.38
N TRP A 34 -8.25 7.80 10.63
CA TRP A 34 -9.28 6.84 11.01
C TRP A 34 -10.68 7.32 10.58
N LEU A 35 -11.40 6.44 9.87
CA LEU A 35 -12.78 6.67 9.41
C LEU A 35 -13.80 6.57 10.55
N SER A 36 -14.01 5.38 11.10
CA SER A 36 -14.85 5.22 12.29
C SER A 36 -14.05 5.60 13.53
N GLN A 37 -14.65 6.41 14.41
CA GLN A 37 -14.04 6.75 15.68
C GLN A 37 -14.28 5.68 16.77
N ARG A 38 -14.93 4.57 16.40
CA ARG A 38 -15.20 3.42 17.27
C ARG A 38 -14.64 2.14 16.64
N GLY A 39 -14.51 1.11 17.47
CA GLY A 39 -14.08 -0.22 17.02
C GLY A 39 -12.69 -0.23 16.39
N LEU A 40 -11.81 0.73 16.75
CA LEU A 40 -10.46 0.81 16.22
C LEU A 40 -9.71 -0.51 16.48
N PRO A 41 -8.82 -0.95 15.56
CA PRO A 41 -8.14 -2.22 15.73
C PRO A 41 -7.33 -2.23 17.04
N SER A 42 -7.46 -3.31 17.79
CA SER A 42 -6.80 -3.45 19.09
C SER A 42 -5.27 -3.36 18.96
N VAL A 43 -4.58 -3.05 20.07
CA VAL A 43 -3.10 -3.03 20.09
C VAL A 43 -2.49 -4.35 19.59
N PRO A 44 -2.94 -5.55 20.02
CA PRO A 44 -2.48 -6.82 19.44
C PRO A 44 -2.84 -6.97 17.95
N GLY A 45 -3.98 -6.40 17.54
CA GLY A 45 -4.41 -6.35 16.15
C GLY A 45 -3.37 -5.68 15.24
N ILE A 46 -2.70 -4.63 15.70
CA ILE A 46 -1.69 -3.86 14.92
C ILE A 46 -0.24 -4.21 15.33
N GLN A 47 0.00 -5.41 15.87
CA GLN A 47 1.37 -5.91 16.11
C GLN A 47 1.84 -6.81 14.97
N CYS A 48 3.12 -6.70 14.62
CA CYS A 48 3.77 -7.58 13.65
C CYS A 48 3.76 -9.01 14.21
N GLU A 49 3.37 -9.99 13.40
CA GLU A 49 3.26 -11.38 13.86
C GLU A 49 4.62 -12.09 13.97
N LYS A 50 5.68 -11.49 13.41
CA LYS A 50 7.05 -12.01 13.50
C LYS A 50 7.78 -11.49 14.74
N CYS A 51 7.89 -10.17 14.92
CA CYS A 51 8.65 -9.58 16.02
C CYS A 51 7.80 -9.11 17.22
N GLY A 52 6.47 -9.07 17.08
CA GLY A 52 5.56 -8.59 18.13
C GLY A 52 5.61 -7.07 18.39
N LEU A 53 6.44 -6.32 17.65
CA LEU A 53 6.50 -4.86 17.76
C LEU A 53 5.28 -4.21 17.10
N PRO A 54 4.86 -3.01 17.56
CA PRO A 54 3.80 -2.26 16.91
C PRO A 54 4.16 -1.96 15.45
N MET A 55 3.22 -2.21 14.54
CA MET A 55 3.33 -1.77 13.15
C MET A 55 3.01 -0.29 13.02
N VAL A 56 3.50 0.31 11.95
CA VAL A 56 3.24 1.71 11.59
C VAL A 56 2.28 1.76 10.42
N PHE A 57 1.59 2.88 10.30
CA PHE A 57 0.69 3.13 9.17
C PHE A 57 1.52 3.28 7.88
N LEU A 58 1.15 2.53 6.85
CA LEU A 58 1.77 2.60 5.54
C LEU A 58 0.93 3.46 4.60
N LEU A 59 -0.34 3.11 4.40
CA LEU A 59 -1.24 3.83 3.51
C LEU A 59 -2.71 3.58 3.83
N GLN A 60 -3.57 4.43 3.28
CA GLN A 60 -5.00 4.19 3.21
C GLN A 60 -5.57 4.58 1.85
N VAL A 61 -6.61 3.86 1.43
CA VAL A 61 -7.33 4.11 0.17
C VAL A 61 -8.80 4.32 0.49
N TYR A 62 -9.35 5.47 0.11
CA TYR A 62 -10.79 5.72 0.13
C TYR A 62 -11.43 5.07 -1.09
N ALA A 63 -12.27 4.06 -0.86
CA ALA A 63 -12.78 3.11 -1.85
C ALA A 63 -14.28 2.84 -1.63
N PRO A 64 -15.15 3.86 -1.83
CA PRO A 64 -16.60 3.71 -1.69
C PRO A 64 -17.16 2.72 -2.71
N ILE A 65 -18.28 2.07 -2.37
CA ILE A 65 -18.97 1.14 -3.30
C ILE A 65 -20.31 1.73 -3.71
N SER A 66 -20.41 2.08 -5.00
CA SER A 66 -21.64 2.60 -5.60
C SER A 66 -22.82 1.65 -5.40
N GLY A 67 -23.97 2.21 -5.01
CA GLY A 67 -25.20 1.44 -4.80
C GLY A 67 -25.27 0.67 -3.48
N GLN A 68 -24.28 0.79 -2.59
CA GLN A 68 -24.27 0.12 -1.30
C GLN A 68 -24.18 1.13 -0.14
N ASP A 69 -25.32 1.43 0.49
CA ASP A 69 -25.41 2.47 1.53
C ASP A 69 -24.40 2.29 2.67
N ARG A 70 -24.26 1.06 3.19
CA ARG A 70 -23.33 0.74 4.29
C ARG A 70 -21.84 0.95 3.99
N SER A 71 -21.48 1.15 2.73
CA SER A 71 -20.11 1.39 2.26
C SER A 71 -20.03 2.69 1.46
N PHE A 72 -20.93 3.64 1.76
CA PHE A 72 -20.88 4.98 1.22
C PHE A 72 -19.54 5.64 1.52
N HIS A 73 -19.10 5.58 2.78
CA HIS A 73 -17.72 5.83 3.14
C HIS A 73 -17.08 4.48 3.40
N ARG A 74 -15.99 4.17 2.69
CA ARG A 74 -15.27 2.92 2.88
C ARG A 74 -13.79 3.20 2.69
N THR A 75 -13.00 2.83 3.68
CA THR A 75 -11.55 3.07 3.67
C THR A 75 -10.83 1.80 4.03
N LEU A 76 -9.80 1.49 3.27
CA LEU A 76 -8.86 0.39 3.54
C LEU A 76 -7.59 1.00 4.13
N PHE A 77 -7.12 0.41 5.22
CA PHE A 77 -5.93 0.86 5.95
C PHE A 77 -4.90 -0.25 5.93
N MET A 78 -3.65 0.12 5.69
CA MET A 78 -2.55 -0.82 5.64
C MET A 78 -1.45 -0.40 6.62
N PHE A 79 -0.94 -1.39 7.35
CA PHE A 79 0.09 -1.23 8.36
C PHE A 79 1.22 -2.20 8.08
N CYS A 80 2.47 -1.79 8.31
CA CYS A 80 3.63 -2.65 8.11
C CYS A 80 4.65 -2.53 9.23
N CYS A 81 5.50 -3.54 9.35
CA CYS A 81 6.59 -3.57 10.32
C CYS A 81 7.75 -2.67 9.85
N ARG A 82 8.44 -2.03 10.80
CA ARG A 82 9.69 -1.28 10.53
C ARG A 82 10.95 -2.10 10.77
N THR A 83 10.81 -3.38 11.14
CA THR A 83 11.93 -4.29 11.39
C THR A 83 12.26 -5.03 10.10
N PRO A 84 13.41 -4.77 9.46
CA PRO A 84 13.73 -5.34 8.16
C PRO A 84 13.77 -6.87 8.13
N GLU A 85 14.23 -7.50 9.22
CA GLU A 85 14.29 -8.96 9.34
C GLU A 85 12.90 -9.63 9.33
N CYS A 86 11.83 -8.83 9.42
CA CYS A 86 10.47 -9.33 9.27
C CYS A 86 10.03 -9.49 7.81
N TYR A 87 10.74 -8.89 6.84
CA TYR A 87 10.45 -8.98 5.41
C TYR A 87 11.13 -10.21 4.80
N THR A 88 10.72 -11.40 5.27
CA THR A 88 11.18 -12.66 4.65
C THR A 88 10.45 -12.88 3.33
N GLN A 89 11.08 -13.65 2.43
CA GLN A 89 10.52 -14.00 1.12
C GLN A 89 9.07 -14.49 1.23
N ASN A 90 8.18 -13.90 0.44
CA ASN A 90 6.82 -14.36 0.18
C ASN A 90 5.98 -14.56 1.46
N ASP A 91 6.15 -13.67 2.43
CA ASP A 91 5.50 -13.75 3.74
C ASP A 91 4.90 -12.41 4.19
N SER A 92 3.58 -12.35 4.18
CA SER A 92 2.82 -11.14 4.52
C SER A 92 2.66 -10.88 6.03
N ARG A 93 3.17 -11.72 6.94
CA ARG A 93 2.92 -11.61 8.40
C ARG A 93 3.45 -10.31 9.05
N CYS A 94 4.28 -9.58 8.32
CA CYS A 94 4.78 -8.26 8.71
C CYS A 94 3.89 -7.09 8.22
N VAL A 95 2.78 -7.38 7.55
CA VAL A 95 1.83 -6.41 6.99
C VAL A 95 0.40 -6.79 7.38
N LYS A 96 -0.45 -5.80 7.68
CA LYS A 96 -1.85 -6.01 8.00
C LYS A 96 -2.74 -5.01 7.28
N VAL A 97 -3.94 -5.47 6.92
CA VAL A 97 -4.96 -4.65 6.25
C VAL A 97 -6.25 -4.68 7.06
N PHE A 98 -6.87 -3.52 7.19
CA PHE A 98 -8.17 -3.35 7.83
C PHE A 98 -9.10 -2.57 6.92
N ARG A 99 -10.39 -2.93 6.91
CA ARG A 99 -11.45 -2.14 6.30
C ARG A 99 -12.31 -1.50 7.39
N SER A 100 -12.62 -0.22 7.21
CA SER A 100 -13.73 0.44 7.89
C SER A 100 -14.73 0.95 6.88
N GLN A 101 -16.00 0.95 7.25
CA GLN A 101 -17.06 1.49 6.39
C GLN A 101 -18.17 2.11 7.23
N LEU A 102 -18.76 3.18 6.71
CA LEU A 102 -19.85 3.91 7.32
C LEU A 102 -20.94 4.20 6.27
N PRO A 103 -22.21 4.19 6.68
CA PRO A 103 -23.28 4.75 5.86
C PRO A 103 -23.13 6.27 5.69
N ARG A 104 -23.82 6.83 4.70
CA ARG A 104 -23.81 8.29 4.47
C ARG A 104 -24.25 9.04 5.72
N ARG A 105 -25.34 8.60 6.35
CA ARG A 105 -25.80 9.12 7.63
C ARG A 105 -25.11 8.37 8.75
N ASN A 106 -24.13 9.00 9.39
CA ASN A 106 -23.40 8.45 10.52
C ASN A 106 -23.20 9.52 11.61
N GLU A 107 -22.67 9.12 12.76
CA GLU A 107 -22.48 9.98 13.92
C GLU A 107 -21.15 10.76 13.93
N PHE A 108 -20.23 10.44 13.01
CA PHE A 108 -18.87 10.97 13.02
C PHE A 108 -18.68 12.14 12.05
N TYR A 109 -19.43 12.15 10.95
CA TYR A 109 -19.27 13.12 9.87
C TYR A 109 -20.59 13.79 9.50
N PRO A 110 -20.55 15.06 9.07
CA PRO A 110 -21.72 15.75 8.53
C PRO A 110 -22.30 15.04 7.31
N PHE A 111 -23.60 15.26 7.06
CA PHE A 111 -24.26 14.75 5.87
C PHE A 111 -23.82 15.49 4.59
N ASP A 112 -23.34 16.72 4.70
CA ASP A 112 -22.86 17.52 3.57
C ASP A 112 -21.34 17.37 3.42
N PRO A 113 -20.78 17.48 2.20
CA PRO A 113 -19.34 17.34 1.98
C PRO A 113 -18.56 18.41 2.75
N PRO A 114 -17.32 18.10 3.19
CA PRO A 114 -16.45 19.09 3.79
C PRO A 114 -16.11 20.21 2.79
N PRO A 115 -15.81 21.43 3.26
CA PRO A 115 -15.32 22.50 2.40
C PRO A 115 -13.99 22.13 1.72
N GLU A 116 -13.81 22.57 0.47
CA GLU A 116 -12.56 22.45 -0.30
C GLU A 116 -11.53 23.54 0.06
N GLU A 117 -11.95 24.56 0.80
CA GLU A 117 -11.09 25.65 1.25
C GLU A 117 -10.50 25.34 2.63
N GLN A 118 -9.30 25.84 2.88
CA GLN A 118 -8.63 25.69 4.15
C GLN A 118 -9.48 26.31 5.28
N PRO A 119 -9.67 25.59 6.41
CA PRO A 119 -10.40 26.14 7.55
C PRO A 119 -9.67 27.38 8.10
N PRO A 120 -10.40 28.41 8.57
CA PRO A 120 -9.79 29.61 9.13
C PRO A 120 -8.91 29.27 10.33
N SER A 121 -7.70 29.83 10.39
CA SER A 121 -6.69 29.54 11.43
C SER A 121 -7.13 29.80 12.88
N SER A 122 -8.24 30.50 13.08
CA SER A 122 -8.82 30.85 14.38
C SER A 122 -10.00 29.99 14.82
N SER A 123 -10.50 29.06 13.99
CA SER A 123 -11.35 28.00 14.53
C SER A 123 -10.43 27.11 15.36
N GLU A 124 -10.60 27.14 16.68
CA GLU A 124 -10.07 26.12 17.57
C GLU A 124 -10.65 24.77 17.10
N GLU A 125 -9.99 24.15 16.14
CA GLU A 125 -10.33 22.81 15.68
C GLU A 125 -9.98 21.90 16.84
N GLU A 126 -10.96 21.64 17.70
CA GLU A 126 -10.80 20.61 18.71
C GLU A 126 -10.37 19.34 17.97
N PRO A 127 -9.19 18.77 18.28
CA PRO A 127 -8.77 17.53 17.65
C PRO A 127 -9.90 16.54 17.88
N MET A 128 -10.52 16.07 16.80
CA MET A 128 -11.68 15.17 16.88
C MET A 128 -11.30 14.08 17.86
N SER A 129 -11.88 14.16 19.06
CA SER A 129 -11.60 13.21 20.11
C SER A 129 -12.28 11.94 19.66
N ILE A 130 -11.50 11.05 19.05
CA ILE A 130 -11.94 9.69 18.74
C ILE A 130 -12.63 9.18 19.99
N SER A 131 -13.96 9.02 19.91
CA SER A 131 -14.84 8.99 21.07
C SER A 131 -14.34 8.01 22.14
N GLY A 132 -13.72 8.55 23.20
CA GLY A 132 -13.16 7.80 24.33
C GLY A 132 -11.82 7.07 24.11
N ALA A 133 -11.28 6.99 22.90
CA ALA A 133 -10.03 6.26 22.62
C ALA A 133 -8.81 7.19 22.67
N LYS A 134 -7.88 6.90 23.59
CA LYS A 134 -6.59 7.61 23.64
C LYS A 134 -5.66 7.06 22.58
N LEU A 135 -5.19 7.91 21.67
CA LEU A 135 -4.25 7.49 20.62
C LEU A 135 -2.80 7.54 21.08
N CYS A 136 -1.99 6.69 20.45
CA CYS A 136 -0.55 6.73 20.59
C CYS A 136 -0.01 8.02 19.98
N LEU A 137 0.69 8.82 20.78
CA LEU A 137 1.27 10.09 20.34
C LEU A 137 2.28 9.92 19.18
N VAL A 138 2.92 8.75 19.10
CA VAL A 138 3.90 8.42 18.06
C VAL A 138 3.22 7.98 16.77
N CYS A 139 2.39 6.94 16.80
CA CYS A 139 1.87 6.33 15.57
C CYS A 139 0.41 6.60 15.23
N GLY A 140 -0.36 7.25 16.12
CA GLY A 140 -1.80 7.49 15.89
C GLY A 140 -2.70 6.25 16.06
N CYS A 141 -2.14 5.06 16.31
CA CYS A 141 -2.92 3.86 16.63
C CYS A 141 -3.46 3.90 18.08
N PRO A 142 -4.49 3.09 18.43
CA PRO A 142 -5.00 3.02 19.80
C PRO A 142 -3.91 2.80 20.85
N GLY A 143 -3.96 3.60 21.91
CA GLY A 143 -3.02 3.59 23.02
C GLY A 143 -3.67 3.09 24.31
N ASN A 144 -2.97 2.21 25.03
CA ASN A 144 -3.42 1.66 26.31
C ASN A 144 -2.51 2.04 27.49
N LYS A 145 -1.43 2.80 27.24
CA LYS A 145 -0.46 3.20 28.27
C LYS A 145 -0.28 4.70 28.29
N ALA A 146 -0.66 5.35 29.38
CA ALA A 146 -0.34 6.75 29.62
C ALA A 146 1.04 6.89 30.27
N CYS A 147 1.73 8.00 29.99
CA CYS A 147 2.94 8.37 30.73
C CYS A 147 2.62 8.49 32.22
N SER A 148 3.30 7.72 33.07
CA SER A 148 3.08 7.72 34.52
C SER A 148 3.45 9.03 35.21
N ARG A 149 4.19 9.92 34.54
CA ARG A 149 4.63 11.20 35.10
C ARG A 149 3.67 12.34 34.76
N CYS A 150 3.28 12.49 33.49
CA CYS A 150 2.44 13.61 33.06
C CYS A 150 0.98 13.23 32.76
N HIS A 151 0.68 11.94 32.57
CA HIS A 151 -0.63 11.40 32.16
C HIS A 151 -1.25 11.97 30.87
N ARG A 152 -0.54 12.87 30.17
CA ARG A 152 -0.97 13.50 28.90
C ARG A 152 -0.61 12.67 27.67
N ALA A 153 0.62 12.16 27.61
CA ALA A 153 1.06 11.35 26.48
C ALA A 153 0.56 9.91 26.63
N THR A 154 -0.07 9.38 25.58
CA THR A 154 -0.55 8.00 25.52
C THR A 154 0.22 7.23 24.45
N TYR A 155 0.45 5.92 24.67
CA TYR A 155 1.23 5.04 23.83
C TYR A 155 0.52 3.70 23.63
N CYS A 156 0.70 3.09 22.46
CA CYS A 156 0.23 1.72 22.18
C CYS A 156 1.09 0.65 22.87
N GLY A 157 2.29 0.98 23.33
CA GLY A 157 3.17 0.03 23.99
C GLY A 157 4.45 0.64 24.54
N LYS A 158 5.24 -0.21 25.22
CA LYS A 158 6.52 0.18 25.82
C LYS A 158 7.55 0.61 24.77
N HIS A 159 7.45 0.06 23.56
CA HIS A 159 8.34 0.38 22.44
C HIS A 159 8.23 1.87 22.06
N HIS A 160 7.04 2.35 21.66
CA HIS A 160 6.83 3.76 21.32
C HIS A 160 7.03 4.71 22.51
N GLN A 161 6.71 4.28 23.73
CA GLN A 161 7.03 5.08 24.92
C GLN A 161 8.53 5.29 25.08
N THR A 162 9.33 4.21 24.98
CA THR A 162 10.79 4.28 25.09
C THR A 162 11.40 5.11 23.96
N LEU A 163 10.92 4.92 22.73
CA LEU A 163 11.36 5.68 21.57
C LEU A 163 11.13 7.18 21.80
N HIS A 164 9.88 7.58 22.05
CA HIS A 164 9.52 8.97 22.28
C HIS A 164 10.29 9.58 23.47
N TRP A 165 10.49 8.81 24.54
CA TRP A 165 11.28 9.22 25.70
C TRP A 165 12.72 9.58 25.36
N LYS A 166 13.39 8.78 24.52
CA LYS A 166 14.78 9.02 24.12
C LYS A 166 14.94 10.28 23.28
N HIS A 167 13.99 10.60 22.41
CA HIS A 167 14.13 11.70 21.44
C HIS A 167 13.67 13.07 21.99
N SER A 168 12.46 13.15 22.55
CA SER A 168 11.86 14.45 22.90
C SER A 168 11.13 14.44 24.24
N HIS A 169 10.36 13.38 24.55
CA HIS A 169 9.46 13.41 25.70
C HIS A 169 10.17 13.64 27.03
N LYS A 170 11.41 13.16 27.22
CA LYS A 170 12.14 13.35 28.48
C LYS A 170 12.29 14.85 28.86
N ARG A 171 12.42 15.73 27.86
CA ARG A 171 12.56 17.19 28.02
C ARG A 171 11.21 17.89 28.14
N GLU A 172 10.19 17.35 27.49
CA GLU A 172 8.83 17.92 27.41
C GLU A 172 7.86 17.37 28.47
N CYS A 173 8.28 16.36 29.23
CA CYS A 173 7.39 15.69 30.18
C CYS A 173 7.03 16.64 31.33
N GLY A 174 5.85 17.25 31.23
CA GLY A 174 5.32 18.22 32.21
C GLY A 174 5.31 19.67 31.71
N SER A 175 5.85 19.98 30.53
CA SER A 175 5.66 21.27 29.86
C SER A 175 4.30 21.33 29.17
N GLN A 176 3.72 22.53 29.02
CA GLN A 176 2.48 22.70 28.26
C GLN A 176 2.73 22.51 26.75
N ASP A 177 3.88 22.94 26.25
CA ASP A 177 4.33 22.75 24.87
C ASP A 177 4.99 21.38 24.68
N ALA A 178 4.33 20.50 23.92
CA ALA A 178 4.89 19.25 23.44
C ALA A 178 5.05 19.36 21.92
N VAL A 179 6.29 19.48 21.44
CA VAL A 179 6.57 19.55 20.00
C VAL A 179 6.82 18.13 19.48
N ILE A 180 6.11 17.76 18.42
CA ILE A 180 5.94 16.40 17.92
C ILE A 180 7.17 15.97 17.07
N VAL A 181 8.38 15.96 17.66
CA VAL A 181 9.61 15.63 16.90
C VAL A 181 9.79 14.10 16.74
N ALA A 182 9.31 13.29 17.67
CA ALA A 182 9.54 11.83 17.62
C ALA A 182 8.68 11.07 16.59
N SER A 183 7.66 11.72 15.99
CA SER A 183 6.83 11.07 14.97
C SER A 183 7.55 10.94 13.63
N THR A 184 8.45 11.87 13.29
CA THR A 184 9.09 11.91 11.95
C THR A 184 10.15 10.84 11.72
N LEU A 185 10.68 10.20 12.78
CA LEU A 185 11.71 9.15 12.63
C LEU A 185 11.12 7.75 12.44
N LEU A 186 9.84 7.57 12.79
CA LEU A 186 9.20 6.26 12.76
C LEU A 186 8.13 6.17 11.68
N LEU A 187 7.39 7.26 11.45
CA LEU A 187 6.37 7.32 10.42
C LEU A 187 7.00 7.57 9.06
N PHE A 188 6.39 7.02 8.02
CA PHE A 188 6.75 7.36 6.65
C PHE A 188 6.37 8.81 6.33
N PRO A 189 7.06 9.45 5.37
CA PRO A 189 6.65 10.73 4.82
C PRO A 189 5.18 10.72 4.42
N GLU A 190 4.49 11.82 4.68
CA GLU A 190 3.05 11.92 4.47
C GLU A 190 2.75 12.59 3.12
N SER A 191 2.02 11.90 2.24
CA SER A 191 1.67 12.36 0.89
C SER A 191 0.23 11.96 0.54
N GLU A 192 -0.42 12.73 -0.33
CA GLU A 192 -1.71 12.38 -0.91
C GLU A 192 -1.54 11.29 -1.96
N LEU A 193 -2.49 10.35 -2.02
CA LEU A 193 -2.55 9.34 -3.07
C LEU A 193 -3.65 9.76 -4.05
N ILE A 194 -3.24 10.36 -5.17
CA ILE A 194 -4.13 10.77 -6.25
C ILE A 194 -4.30 9.62 -7.22
N THR A 195 -5.48 9.52 -7.83
CA THR A 195 -5.85 8.41 -8.69
C THR A 195 -6.26 8.85 -10.08
N GLU A 196 -5.75 8.18 -11.09
CA GLU A 196 -6.04 8.45 -12.51
C GLU A 196 -6.37 7.14 -13.23
N PRO A 197 -7.30 7.12 -14.19
CA PRO A 197 -7.61 5.92 -14.96
C PRO A 197 -6.39 5.46 -15.76
N GLU A 198 -6.16 4.15 -15.86
CA GLU A 198 -5.14 3.61 -16.74
C GLU A 198 -5.53 3.88 -18.20
N GLU A 199 -4.66 4.57 -18.95
CA GLU A 199 -4.86 4.73 -20.38
C GLU A 199 -4.69 3.38 -21.08
N GLU A 200 -5.68 2.99 -21.88
CA GLU A 200 -5.53 1.86 -22.78
C GLU A 200 -4.62 2.33 -23.93
N GLU A 201 -3.41 1.75 -24.02
CA GLU A 201 -2.60 1.86 -25.24
C GLU A 201 -3.50 1.40 -26.39
N LYS A 202 -3.82 2.32 -27.31
CA LYS A 202 -4.38 1.92 -28.59
C LYS A 202 -3.27 1.12 -29.24
N ASP A 203 -3.44 -0.19 -29.31
CA ASP A 203 -2.65 -1.02 -30.21
C ASP A 203 -2.77 -0.35 -31.60
N GLU A 204 -1.75 0.43 -32.00
CA GLU A 204 -1.48 0.63 -33.40
C GLU A 204 -1.18 -0.77 -33.89
N ALA A 205 -2.21 -1.42 -34.46
CA ALA A 205 -2.02 -2.62 -35.22
C ALA A 205 -0.98 -2.27 -36.28
N GLU A 206 0.27 -2.65 -36.04
CA GLU A 206 1.24 -2.82 -37.10
C GLU A 206 0.67 -3.93 -37.99
N ASP A 207 -0.13 -3.52 -38.97
CA ASP A 207 -0.42 -4.30 -40.18
C ASP A 207 0.93 -4.56 -40.86
N GLU A 208 1.66 -5.59 -40.43
CA GLU A 208 2.65 -6.25 -41.27
C GLU A 208 1.91 -7.11 -42.31
N ASP A 209 1.20 -6.43 -43.22
CA ASP A 209 0.66 -7.02 -44.44
C ASP A 209 1.81 -7.28 -45.44
N ASP A 210 2.10 -8.57 -45.63
CA ASP A 210 2.49 -9.24 -46.88
C ASP A 210 3.30 -8.42 -47.92
N VAL A 211 4.63 -8.60 -47.92
CA VAL A 211 5.43 -8.42 -49.14
C VAL A 211 6.01 -9.77 -49.58
N THR A 212 5.18 -10.49 -50.33
CA THR A 212 5.49 -11.33 -51.49
C THR A 212 6.92 -11.88 -51.64
N LYS A 213 6.99 -13.22 -51.65
CA LYS A 213 8.06 -14.04 -52.24
C LYS A 213 8.53 -13.50 -53.60
N GLU A 214 9.83 -13.28 -53.75
CA GLU A 214 10.55 -13.70 -54.95
C GLU A 214 11.99 -14.11 -54.62
N SER A 215 12.34 -15.28 -55.13
CA SER A 215 13.60 -15.99 -54.89
C SER A 215 14.79 -15.37 -55.61
N VAL A 216 15.93 -15.27 -54.93
CA VAL A 216 17.24 -15.41 -55.59
C VAL A 216 18.19 -16.19 -54.68
N VAL A 217 18.64 -17.33 -55.19
CA VAL A 217 19.53 -18.29 -54.52
C VAL A 217 20.97 -17.81 -54.65
N ALA A 218 21.71 -17.69 -53.55
CA ALA A 218 23.17 -17.90 -53.52
C ALA A 218 23.76 -17.93 -52.08
N SER A 219 23.99 -19.15 -51.58
CA SER A 219 25.21 -19.60 -50.87
C SER A 219 25.85 -18.72 -49.79
N SER A 220 25.81 -19.17 -48.53
CA SER A 220 26.97 -19.24 -47.62
C SER A 220 26.61 -20.03 -46.37
N VAL A 221 27.56 -20.77 -45.82
CA VAL A 221 27.39 -21.93 -44.93
C VAL A 221 27.51 -21.54 -43.45
N THR A 222 26.97 -20.38 -43.05
CA THR A 222 27.23 -19.77 -41.71
C THR A 222 26.01 -19.59 -40.82
N ASP A 223 24.83 -20.08 -41.22
CA ASP A 223 23.57 -19.80 -40.49
C ASP A 223 23.20 -20.82 -39.42
N ALA A 224 23.68 -22.06 -39.53
CA ALA A 224 23.30 -23.15 -38.61
C ALA A 224 23.95 -23.06 -37.21
N LEU A 225 24.95 -22.19 -37.01
CA LEU A 225 25.57 -21.95 -35.71
C LEU A 225 24.92 -20.79 -34.96
N ALA A 226 24.32 -19.83 -35.69
CA ALA A 226 23.58 -18.73 -35.10
C ALA A 226 22.19 -19.21 -34.65
N GLU A 227 21.51 -20.04 -35.45
CA GLU A 227 20.23 -20.62 -35.06
C GLU A 227 20.34 -21.53 -33.82
N SER A 228 21.42 -22.30 -33.66
CA SER A 228 21.59 -23.13 -32.46
C SER A 228 21.91 -22.32 -31.19
N GLU A 229 22.65 -21.20 -31.30
CA GLU A 229 22.90 -20.29 -30.18
C GLU A 229 21.67 -19.44 -29.84
N LEU A 230 20.90 -19.00 -30.84
CA LEU A 230 19.61 -18.30 -30.66
C LEU A 230 18.52 -19.24 -30.11
N GLU A 231 18.50 -20.51 -30.51
CA GLU A 231 17.64 -21.54 -29.92
C GLU A 231 18.08 -21.89 -28.49
N GLU A 232 19.39 -22.01 -28.20
CA GLU A 232 19.86 -22.18 -26.81
C GLU A 232 19.54 -20.97 -25.93
N MET A 233 19.59 -19.74 -26.46
CA MET A 233 19.16 -18.52 -25.76
C MET A 233 17.64 -18.46 -25.56
N ALA A 234 16.84 -18.88 -26.55
CA ALA A 234 15.38 -18.98 -26.45
C ALA A 234 14.91 -20.14 -25.55
N MET A 235 15.72 -21.20 -25.41
CA MET A 235 15.47 -22.33 -24.51
C MET A 235 15.66 -21.99 -23.03
N HIS A 236 16.20 -20.81 -22.71
CA HIS A 236 16.37 -20.30 -21.35
C HIS A 236 15.37 -19.20 -20.95
N GLU A 237 14.36 -18.88 -21.77
CA GLU A 237 13.24 -18.06 -21.30
C GLU A 237 12.34 -18.87 -20.36
N THR A 238 12.59 -18.73 -19.07
CA THR A 238 11.69 -19.26 -18.06
C THR A 238 10.34 -18.53 -18.12
N GLU A 239 9.27 -19.20 -17.72
CA GLU A 239 7.95 -18.56 -17.55
C GLU A 239 8.02 -17.35 -16.60
N ASP A 240 8.97 -17.35 -15.66
CA ASP A 240 9.21 -16.24 -14.75
C ASP A 240 9.72 -14.99 -15.49
N THR A 241 10.65 -15.16 -16.42
CA THR A 241 11.19 -14.09 -17.27
C THR A 241 10.07 -13.43 -18.09
N LYS A 242 9.16 -14.23 -18.67
CA LYS A 242 8.03 -13.71 -19.46
C LYS A 242 7.04 -12.93 -18.62
N VAL A 243 6.72 -13.41 -17.41
CA VAL A 243 5.83 -12.69 -16.47
C VAL A 243 6.47 -11.37 -16.07
N PHE A 244 7.76 -11.36 -15.76
CA PHE A 244 8.48 -10.13 -15.38
C PHE A 244 8.60 -9.12 -16.52
N GLN A 245 8.88 -9.56 -17.75
CA GLN A 245 8.84 -8.69 -18.92
C GLN A 245 7.45 -8.12 -19.17
N SER A 246 6.40 -8.93 -19.00
CA SER A 246 5.01 -8.47 -19.12
C SER A 246 4.68 -7.44 -18.04
N PHE A 247 5.13 -7.67 -16.81
CA PHE A 247 5.05 -6.70 -15.72
C PHE A 247 5.72 -5.38 -16.11
N LYS A 248 6.99 -5.42 -16.54
CA LYS A 248 7.76 -4.25 -16.97
C LYS A 248 7.08 -3.49 -18.09
N LYS A 249 6.65 -4.19 -19.15
CA LYS A 249 5.92 -3.59 -20.28
C LYS A 249 4.66 -2.88 -19.79
N LYS A 250 3.89 -3.52 -18.89
CA LYS A 250 2.64 -2.95 -18.39
C LYS A 250 2.83 -1.71 -17.51
N ILE A 251 3.95 -1.61 -16.79
CA ILE A 251 4.26 -0.42 -15.98
C ILE A 251 5.05 0.66 -16.72
N ALA A 252 5.57 0.37 -17.93
CA ALA A 252 6.48 1.25 -18.65
C ALA A 252 5.86 2.60 -19.02
N ALA A 253 4.56 2.64 -19.31
CA ALA A 253 3.84 3.88 -19.57
C ALA A 253 3.79 4.79 -18.35
N GLU A 254 3.63 4.20 -17.15
CA GLU A 254 3.43 4.94 -15.89
C GLU A 254 4.29 4.36 -14.76
N PRO A 255 5.62 4.49 -14.82
CA PRO A 255 6.54 3.83 -13.86
C PRO A 255 6.44 4.40 -12.45
N GLN A 256 5.90 5.62 -12.28
CA GLN A 256 5.74 6.27 -10.99
C GLN A 256 4.52 5.78 -10.18
N GLN A 257 3.70 4.90 -10.76
CA GLN A 257 2.52 4.37 -10.10
C GLN A 257 2.88 3.59 -8.82
N VAL A 258 2.24 3.95 -7.70
CA VAL A 258 2.46 3.32 -6.39
C VAL A 258 1.33 2.38 -5.98
N VAL A 259 0.15 2.54 -6.58
CA VAL A 259 -1.04 1.70 -6.35
C VAL A 259 -1.71 1.40 -7.68
N ARG A 260 -2.25 0.19 -7.83
CA ARG A 260 -3.20 -0.15 -8.91
C ARG A 260 -4.48 -0.67 -8.28
N TYR A 261 -5.57 0.08 -8.45
CA TYR A 261 -6.88 -0.25 -7.91
C TYR A 261 -7.76 -0.87 -9.01
N SER A 262 -8.28 -2.07 -8.76
CA SER A 262 -9.20 -2.75 -9.68
C SER A 262 -10.01 -3.79 -8.92
N ARG A 263 -11.11 -3.36 -8.29
CA ARG A 263 -11.93 -4.22 -7.45
C ARG A 263 -12.61 -5.33 -8.27
N GLY A 264 -12.25 -6.58 -7.99
CA GLY A 264 -12.69 -7.75 -8.74
C GLY A 264 -11.88 -8.02 -10.01
N GLY A 265 -10.82 -7.25 -10.26
CA GLY A 265 -9.84 -7.49 -11.32
C GLY A 265 -8.78 -8.52 -10.90
N PHE A 266 -7.61 -8.44 -11.54
CA PHE A 266 -6.49 -9.35 -11.29
C PHE A 266 -5.23 -8.56 -10.92
N PRO A 267 -4.43 -9.05 -9.96
CA PRO A 267 -3.13 -8.45 -9.68
C PRO A 267 -2.16 -8.62 -10.85
N LEU A 268 -1.32 -7.61 -11.05
CA LEU A 268 -0.13 -7.67 -11.89
C LEU A 268 1.04 -8.21 -11.03
N TRP A 269 1.48 -9.42 -11.35
CA TRP A 269 2.53 -10.15 -10.63
C TRP A 269 3.92 -9.90 -11.23
N VAL A 270 4.95 -9.91 -10.38
CA VAL A 270 6.36 -9.77 -10.79
C VAL A 270 7.01 -11.11 -11.14
N SER A 271 6.40 -12.21 -10.69
CA SER A 271 6.88 -13.57 -10.86
C SER A 271 5.73 -14.52 -11.18
N SER A 272 6.03 -15.58 -11.93
CA SER A 272 5.12 -16.70 -12.16
C SER A 272 4.96 -17.59 -10.91
N GLN A 273 5.87 -17.45 -9.94
CA GLN A 273 5.90 -18.22 -8.71
C GLN A 273 5.15 -17.50 -7.59
N HIS A 274 4.67 -18.25 -6.60
CA HIS A 274 3.97 -17.69 -5.43
C HIS A 274 2.76 -16.80 -5.80
N VAL A 275 2.05 -17.16 -6.87
CA VAL A 275 0.74 -16.60 -7.22
C VAL A 275 -0.35 -17.36 -6.43
N PRO A 276 -1.23 -16.69 -5.68
CA PRO A 276 -2.23 -17.37 -4.86
C PRO A 276 -3.31 -18.02 -5.72
N SER A 277 -3.75 -19.19 -5.30
CA SER A 277 -4.99 -19.82 -5.78
C SER A 277 -6.19 -19.39 -4.93
N ASP A 278 -7.40 -19.69 -5.41
CA ASP A 278 -8.65 -19.48 -4.65
C ASP A 278 -8.65 -20.11 -3.24
N GLN A 279 -7.84 -21.15 -3.01
CA GLN A 279 -7.75 -21.85 -1.72
C GLN A 279 -6.80 -21.15 -0.74
N ASP A 280 -5.83 -20.40 -1.25
CA ASP A 280 -4.85 -19.66 -0.45
C ASP A 280 -5.45 -18.37 0.12
N ILE A 281 -6.57 -17.91 -0.44
CA ILE A 281 -7.30 -16.72 -0.01
C ILE A 281 -8.41 -17.14 0.95
N PRO A 282 -8.25 -16.90 2.27
CA PRO A 282 -9.26 -17.30 3.24
C PRO A 282 -10.57 -16.53 3.05
N ALA A 283 -11.69 -17.20 3.35
CA ALA A 283 -13.00 -16.55 3.38
C ALA A 283 -13.05 -15.41 4.42
N CYS A 284 -13.89 -14.42 4.15
CA CYS A 284 -14.19 -13.37 5.09
C CYS A 284 -14.86 -13.95 6.35
N THR A 285 -14.77 -13.25 7.48
CA THR A 285 -15.41 -13.64 8.75
C THR A 285 -16.94 -13.77 8.64
N CYS A 286 -17.57 -13.10 7.67
CA CYS A 286 -19.00 -13.27 7.35
C CYS A 286 -19.32 -14.53 6.51
N GLY A 287 -18.31 -15.29 6.09
CA GLY A 287 -18.45 -16.48 5.23
C GLY A 287 -18.37 -16.20 3.72
N ALA A 288 -18.42 -14.95 3.28
CA ALA A 288 -18.26 -14.61 1.86
C ALA A 288 -16.80 -14.77 1.39
N LYS A 289 -16.60 -15.05 0.10
CA LYS A 289 -15.27 -15.03 -0.52
C LYS A 289 -14.65 -13.64 -0.46
N ARG A 290 -13.32 -13.57 -0.43
CA ARG A 290 -12.59 -12.33 -0.70
C ARG A 290 -12.24 -12.25 -2.18
N ILE A 291 -12.26 -11.03 -2.72
CA ILE A 291 -11.88 -10.71 -4.10
C ILE A 291 -10.74 -9.71 -4.07
N PHE A 292 -9.93 -9.69 -5.13
CA PHE A 292 -8.91 -8.67 -5.30
C PHE A 292 -9.53 -7.27 -5.26
N GLU A 293 -8.84 -6.34 -4.62
CA GLU A 293 -9.28 -4.96 -4.48
C GLU A 293 -8.28 -3.98 -5.11
N PHE A 294 -7.04 -4.03 -4.63
CA PHE A 294 -5.95 -3.19 -5.13
C PHE A 294 -4.61 -3.86 -4.83
N GLN A 295 -3.57 -3.42 -5.52
CA GLN A 295 -2.19 -3.79 -5.20
C GLN A 295 -1.34 -2.55 -4.93
N VAL A 296 -0.34 -2.73 -4.08
CA VAL A 296 0.73 -1.76 -3.85
C VAL A 296 1.93 -2.16 -4.68
N MET A 297 2.44 -1.21 -5.44
CA MET A 297 3.56 -1.37 -6.36
C MET A 297 4.90 -1.25 -5.61
N PRO A 298 5.98 -1.82 -6.15
CA PRO A 298 7.32 -1.71 -5.54
C PRO A 298 7.82 -0.26 -5.54
N GLN A 299 7.39 0.55 -6.51
CA GLN A 299 7.73 1.97 -6.62
C GLN A 299 7.43 2.79 -5.36
N LEU A 300 6.46 2.37 -4.55
CA LEU A 300 6.17 3.03 -3.28
C LEU A 300 7.40 3.07 -2.36
N LEU A 301 8.24 2.04 -2.39
CA LEU A 301 9.43 1.89 -1.52
C LEU A 301 10.37 3.10 -1.62
N ASN A 302 10.54 3.67 -2.81
CA ASN A 302 11.40 4.82 -3.07
C ASN A 302 10.97 6.08 -2.31
N SER A 303 9.67 6.22 -2.02
CA SER A 303 9.12 7.35 -1.27
C SER A 303 9.13 7.16 0.25
N LEU A 304 9.40 5.95 0.75
CA LEU A 304 9.31 5.63 2.18
C LEU A 304 10.55 6.06 2.98
N CYS A 305 11.59 6.58 2.32
CA CYS A 305 12.86 7.03 2.91
C CYS A 305 13.42 6.06 3.96
N VAL A 306 13.50 4.77 3.63
CA VAL A 306 14.00 3.72 4.53
C VAL A 306 15.53 3.61 4.42
N ASP A 307 16.23 4.72 4.69
CA ASP A 307 17.69 4.77 4.59
C ASP A 307 18.31 4.13 5.83
N SER A 308 18.50 2.82 5.79
CA SER A 308 19.39 2.09 6.70
C SER A 308 20.07 0.98 5.92
N THR A 309 21.35 1.21 5.64
CA THR A 309 22.28 0.45 4.79
C THR A 309 22.52 -0.99 5.24
N GLY A 310 21.51 -1.86 5.14
CA GLY A 310 21.71 -3.29 5.28
C GLY A 310 20.47 -4.18 5.19
N ALA A 311 19.28 -3.63 5.37
CA ALA A 311 18.02 -4.32 5.10
C ALA A 311 16.89 -3.27 5.05
N SER A 312 16.33 -3.04 3.87
CA SER A 312 15.19 -2.16 3.67
C SER A 312 13.88 -2.94 3.83
N VAL A 313 12.80 -2.20 4.07
CA VAL A 313 11.45 -2.70 3.84
C VAL A 313 11.35 -3.02 2.34
N ASP A 314 10.90 -4.23 1.98
CA ASP A 314 10.95 -4.68 0.58
C ASP A 314 9.77 -5.60 0.19
N TRP A 315 9.32 -5.44 -1.05
CA TRP A 315 8.30 -6.27 -1.72
C TRP A 315 8.33 -6.06 -3.24
N GLY A 316 7.96 -7.09 -4.00
CA GLY A 316 7.68 -6.96 -5.44
C GLY A 316 6.26 -6.46 -5.70
N THR A 317 5.25 -7.05 -5.05
CA THR A 317 3.87 -6.58 -5.08
C THR A 317 3.11 -7.00 -3.82
N LEU A 318 2.23 -6.15 -3.33
CA LEU A 318 1.33 -6.45 -2.22
C LEU A 318 -0.12 -6.41 -2.70
N ALA A 319 -0.73 -7.57 -2.91
CA ALA A 319 -2.10 -7.70 -3.37
C ALA A 319 -3.08 -7.79 -2.20
N VAL A 320 -4.04 -6.88 -2.16
CA VAL A 320 -5.06 -6.80 -1.10
C VAL A 320 -6.36 -7.43 -1.57
N TYR A 321 -6.93 -8.29 -0.74
CA TYR A 321 -8.18 -8.98 -0.97
C TYR A 321 -9.20 -8.61 0.09
N THR A 322 -10.38 -8.17 -0.33
CA THR A 322 -11.46 -7.74 0.57
C THR A 322 -12.74 -8.55 0.36
N CYS A 323 -13.62 -8.54 1.36
CA CYS A 323 -14.92 -9.21 1.27
C CYS A 323 -15.72 -8.81 0.01
N SER A 324 -16.15 -9.79 -0.79
CA SER A 324 -16.89 -9.58 -2.04
C SER A 324 -18.20 -8.82 -1.83
N VAL A 325 -18.88 -9.06 -0.70
CA VAL A 325 -20.11 -8.37 -0.35
C VAL A 325 -19.87 -7.08 0.45
N SER A 326 -18.63 -6.75 0.83
CA SER A 326 -18.28 -5.65 1.75
C SER A 326 -19.10 -5.66 3.05
N CYS A 327 -19.00 -6.75 3.81
CA CYS A 327 -19.73 -6.89 5.08
C CYS A 327 -19.36 -5.82 6.11
N ASN A 328 -20.31 -5.40 6.95
CA ASN A 328 -20.04 -4.49 8.06
C ASN A 328 -20.30 -5.25 9.37
N GLN A 329 -19.25 -5.72 10.04
CA GLN A 329 -19.39 -6.44 11.30
C GLN A 329 -19.35 -5.42 12.44
N GLU A 330 -20.45 -5.30 13.19
CA GLU A 330 -20.53 -4.66 14.52
C GLU A 330 -19.87 -3.27 14.67
N GLU A 331 -19.81 -2.46 13.59
CA GLU A 331 -19.13 -1.15 13.58
C GLU A 331 -17.62 -1.21 13.89
N GLU A 332 -17.01 -2.40 13.79
CA GLU A 332 -15.59 -2.65 13.99
C GLU A 332 -14.80 -2.64 12.67
N TYR A 333 -13.50 -2.39 12.80
CA TYR A 333 -12.57 -2.53 11.68
C TYR A 333 -12.38 -4.01 11.33
N SER A 334 -12.78 -4.38 10.12
CA SER A 334 -12.69 -5.75 9.63
C SER A 334 -11.28 -6.06 9.11
N SER A 335 -10.64 -7.11 9.61
CA SER A 335 -9.37 -7.57 9.07
C SER A 335 -9.54 -8.14 7.65
N GLU A 336 -8.76 -7.61 6.72
CA GLU A 336 -8.72 -8.07 5.33
C GLU A 336 -7.44 -8.82 5.03
N PHE A 337 -7.41 -9.48 3.88
CA PHE A 337 -6.32 -10.39 3.52
C PHE A 337 -5.32 -9.69 2.61
N ILE A 338 -4.04 -10.05 2.76
CA ILE A 338 -2.95 -9.51 1.97
C ILE A 338 -1.98 -10.60 1.56
N TRP A 339 -1.60 -10.57 0.29
CA TRP A 339 -0.61 -11.45 -0.31
C TRP A 339 0.62 -10.65 -0.73
N LYS A 340 1.80 -11.08 -0.28
CA LYS A 340 3.08 -10.48 -0.61
C LYS A 340 3.82 -11.40 -1.58
N GLN A 341 4.20 -10.87 -2.73
CA GLN A 341 5.14 -11.51 -3.64
C GLN A 341 6.40 -10.65 -3.72
N ASP A 342 7.54 -11.29 -3.60
CA ASP A 342 8.86 -10.68 -3.78
C ASP A 342 9.40 -10.95 -5.18
N PHE A 343 10.34 -10.12 -5.62
CA PHE A 343 11.12 -10.43 -6.83
C PHE A 343 11.88 -11.74 -6.64
N SER A 344 12.08 -12.49 -7.73
CA SER A 344 12.93 -13.68 -7.69
C SER A 344 14.39 -13.27 -7.48
N SER A 345 15.22 -14.20 -6.99
CA SER A 345 16.65 -13.96 -6.75
C SER A 345 17.39 -13.53 -8.00
N ASP A 346 16.94 -13.98 -9.17
CA ASP A 346 17.55 -13.68 -10.47
C ASP A 346 17.14 -12.30 -10.99
N GLN A 347 16.08 -11.70 -10.44
CA GLN A 347 15.57 -10.39 -10.81
C GLN A 347 16.15 -9.25 -9.95
N HIS A 348 16.62 -9.54 -8.73
CA HIS A 348 17.26 -8.53 -7.85
C HIS A 348 18.51 -7.92 -8.49
N SER A 349 19.33 -8.72 -9.18
CA SER A 349 20.54 -8.25 -9.87
C SER A 349 20.24 -7.33 -11.06
N HIS A 350 19.08 -7.47 -11.70
CA HIS A 350 18.71 -6.64 -12.85
C HIS A 350 18.17 -5.26 -12.43
N THR A 351 17.53 -5.17 -11.27
CA THR A 351 17.02 -3.89 -10.72
C THR A 351 18.17 -3.03 -10.20
N GLU A 352 19.15 -3.61 -9.49
CA GLU A 352 20.34 -2.89 -9.01
C GLU A 352 21.17 -2.27 -10.17
N HIS A 353 21.28 -2.96 -11.30
CA HIS A 353 22.01 -2.45 -12.47
C HIS A 353 21.28 -1.35 -13.24
N THR A 354 19.94 -1.30 -13.20
CA THR A 354 19.19 -0.23 -13.90
C THR A 354 19.16 1.07 -13.10
N GLU A 355 19.16 1.00 -11.76
CA GLU A 355 19.25 2.18 -10.89
C GLU A 355 20.64 2.87 -10.98
N GLU A 356 21.72 2.13 -11.25
CA GLU A 356 23.04 2.71 -11.47
C GLU A 356 23.13 3.47 -12.81
N GLU A 357 22.47 3.01 -13.87
CA GLU A 357 22.53 3.64 -15.21
C GLU A 357 21.71 4.93 -15.32
N GLU A 358 20.60 5.09 -14.56
CA GLU A 358 19.81 6.33 -14.54
C GLU A 358 20.42 7.44 -13.64
N SER A 359 21.50 7.13 -12.91
CA SER A 359 22.15 8.04 -11.96
C SER A 359 23.39 8.78 -12.51
N VAL A 360 23.69 8.66 -13.81
CA VAL A 360 24.89 9.23 -14.47
C VAL A 360 24.59 10.41 -15.39
#